data_AF-A0A933KBU5-F1
#
_entry.id   AF-A0A933KBU5-F1
#
_cell.length_a   1.000
_cell.length_b   1.000
_cell.length_c   1.000
_cell.angle_alpha   90.00
_cell.angle_beta   90.00
_cell.angle_gamma   90.00
#
_symmetry.space_group_name_H-M   'P 1'
#
loop_
_entity.id
_entity.type
_entity.pdbx_description
1 polymer ?
#
loop_
_entity_poly.entity_id
_entity_poly.type
_entity_poly.pdbx_seq_one_letter_code
_entity_poly.pdbx_strand_id
1 'polypeptide(L)'
;MDRGQHSGLSPQRWAAFSTGQQVLMIANEMNRSRKLLGRSDVAGLRRSYERVLALIDLTIGCSGRRPFRRELLRWRDLPAALYLESSPEAADHDQALRVLLTLSTEAYPQIELWLHSSRPCAVS
;
A
#
# COMPACT_ATOMS: atom_id res chain seq x y z
N MET A 1 30.15 -19.22 -5.29
CA MET A 1 29.51 -18.41 -4.23
C MET A 1 28.49 -17.51 -4.90
N ASP A 2 27.24 -17.95 -4.91
CA ASP A 2 26.12 -17.25 -5.51
C ASP A 2 25.77 -16.03 -4.65
N ARG A 3 25.94 -14.82 -5.20
CA ARG A 3 25.57 -13.57 -4.51
C ARG A 3 24.08 -13.37 -4.75
N GLY A 4 23.25 -13.88 -3.85
CA GLY A 4 21.82 -13.59 -3.80
C GLY A 4 21.57 -12.08 -3.76
N GLN A 5 21.38 -11.47 -4.93
CA GLN A 5 21.16 -10.05 -5.10
C GLN A 5 19.65 -9.77 -5.05
N HIS A 6 19.26 -9.03 -4.01
CA HIS A 6 18.03 -8.27 -3.82
C HIS A 6 16.78 -9.01 -3.31
N SER A 7 16.38 -8.75 -2.05
CA SER A 7 14.95 -8.81 -1.69
C SER A 7 14.50 -7.84 -0.58
N GLY A 8 15.32 -6.84 -0.23
CA GLY A 8 14.94 -5.77 0.70
C GLY A 8 15.43 -4.41 0.20
N LEU A 9 14.51 -3.45 0.06
CA LEU A 9 14.89 -2.04 -0.08
C LEU A 9 15.55 -1.59 1.23
N SER A 10 16.82 -1.17 1.17
CA SER A 10 17.48 -0.63 2.37
C SER A 10 16.87 0.72 2.76
N PRO A 11 16.90 1.11 4.05
CA PRO A 11 16.39 2.42 4.48
C PRO A 11 17.01 3.59 3.72
N GLN A 12 18.31 3.50 3.38
CA GLN A 12 19.02 4.53 2.63
C GLN A 12 18.51 4.65 1.19
N ARG A 13 18.29 3.51 0.51
CA ARG A 13 17.70 3.50 -0.84
C ARG A 13 16.26 3.98 -0.81
N TRP A 14 15.50 3.63 0.23
CA TRP A 14 14.13 4.07 0.41
C TRP A 14 14.02 5.59 0.62
N ALA A 15 14.91 6.16 1.44
CA ALA A 15 14.95 7.58 1.74
C ALA A 15 15.32 8.46 0.53
N ALA A 16 15.89 7.87 -0.53
CA ALA A 16 16.21 8.60 -1.76
C ALA A 16 14.98 8.91 -2.63
N PHE A 17 13.86 8.22 -2.42
CA PHE A 17 12.60 8.49 -3.12
C PHE A 17 11.87 9.68 -2.47
N SER A 18 11.19 10.48 -3.29
CA SER A 18 10.28 11.53 -2.79
C SER A 18 9.16 10.90 -1.95
N THR A 19 8.56 11.66 -1.04
CA THR A 19 7.39 11.19 -0.28
C THR A 19 6.25 10.73 -1.19
N GLY A 20 6.01 11.42 -2.31
CA GLY A 20 4.99 11.00 -3.27
C GLY A 20 5.34 9.68 -3.96
N GLN A 21 6.59 9.47 -4.36
CA GLN A 21 7.07 8.20 -4.89
C GLN A 21 6.91 7.05 -3.87
N GLN A 22 7.27 7.29 -2.61
CA GLN A 22 7.08 6.30 -1.54
C GLN A 22 5.60 5.93 -1.38
N VAL A 23 4.70 6.92 -1.36
CA VAL A 23 3.24 6.71 -1.30
C VAL A 23 2.74 5.91 -2.51
N LEU A 24 3.19 6.24 -3.72
CA LEU A 24 2.81 5.50 -4.94
C LEU A 24 3.30 4.05 -4.93
N MET A 25 4.49 3.79 -4.39
CA MET A 25 5.01 2.44 -4.24
C MET A 25 4.22 1.62 -3.21
N ILE A 26 3.79 2.23 -2.11
CA ILE A 26 2.85 1.59 -1.16
C ILE A 26 1.51 1.32 -1.84
N ALA A 27 0.98 2.28 -2.60
CA ALA A 27 -0.26 2.13 -3.34
C ALA A 27 -0.19 1.00 -4.39
N ASN A 28 0.97 0.79 -5.03
CA ASN A 28 1.18 -0.32 -5.96
C ASN A 28 1.10 -1.70 -5.26
N GLU A 29 1.58 -1.81 -4.02
CA GLU A 29 1.45 -3.04 -3.23
C GLU A 29 0.01 -3.26 -2.73
N MET A 30 -0.71 -2.18 -2.41
CA MET A 30 -2.16 -2.27 -2.16
C MET A 30 -2.90 -2.78 -3.41
N ASN A 31 -2.63 -2.21 -4.60
CA ASN A 31 -3.20 -2.69 -5.86
C ASN A 31 -2.85 -4.17 -6.17
N ARG A 32 -1.66 -4.64 -5.79
CA ARG A 32 -1.31 -6.07 -5.88
C ARG A 32 -2.18 -6.90 -4.94
N SER A 33 -2.35 -6.48 -3.70
CA SER A 33 -3.22 -7.15 -2.72
C SER A 33 -4.66 -7.20 -3.21
N ARG A 34 -5.17 -6.12 -3.80
CA ARG A 34 -6.52 -6.05 -4.38
C ARG A 34 -6.79 -7.11 -5.44
N LYS A 35 -5.79 -7.46 -6.25
CA LYS A 35 -5.87 -8.52 -7.27
C LYS A 35 -5.91 -9.93 -6.67
N LEU A 36 -5.48 -10.09 -5.41
CA LEU A 36 -5.46 -11.36 -4.69
C LEU A 36 -6.70 -11.56 -3.81
N LEU A 37 -7.43 -10.50 -3.47
CA LEU A 37 -8.71 -10.59 -2.76
C LEU A 37 -9.71 -11.48 -3.52
N GLY A 38 -10.43 -12.31 -2.76
CA GLY A 38 -11.40 -13.27 -3.29
C GLY A 38 -10.78 -14.48 -4.02
N ARG A 39 -9.46 -14.58 -4.11
CA ARG A 39 -8.76 -15.77 -4.63
C ARG A 39 -8.40 -16.72 -3.51
N SER A 40 -8.23 -18.01 -3.82
CA SER A 40 -7.76 -19.01 -2.86
C SER A 40 -6.31 -18.84 -2.40
N ASP A 41 -5.57 -17.86 -2.94
CA ASP A 41 -4.17 -17.59 -2.56
C ASP A 41 -4.07 -16.67 -1.32
N VAL A 42 -4.49 -17.21 -0.19
CA VAL A 42 -4.44 -16.53 1.12
C VAL A 42 -2.99 -16.19 1.51
N ALA A 43 -2.04 -17.06 1.20
CA ALA A 43 -0.63 -16.85 1.53
C ALA A 43 -0.03 -15.68 0.72
N GLY A 44 -0.39 -15.56 -0.57
CA GLY A 44 -0.01 -14.44 -1.41
C GLY A 44 -0.56 -13.11 -0.89
N LEU A 45 -1.84 -13.10 -0.48
CA LEU A 45 -2.49 -11.92 0.09
C LEU A 45 -1.81 -11.46 1.39
N ARG A 46 -1.47 -12.40 2.29
CA ARG A 46 -0.74 -12.06 3.52
C ARG A 46 0.63 -11.44 3.23
N ARG A 47 1.40 -12.03 2.31
CA ARG A 47 2.70 -11.49 1.90
C ARG A 47 2.60 -10.10 1.29
N SER A 48 1.53 -9.80 0.55
CA SER A 48 1.36 -8.47 -0.04
C SER A 48 1.02 -7.43 1.04
N TYR A 49 0.21 -7.76 2.05
CA TYR A 49 -0.01 -6.88 3.21
C TYR A 49 1.23 -6.71 4.09
N GLU A 50 2.01 -7.77 4.33
CA GLU A 50 3.31 -7.67 5.02
C GLU A 50 4.25 -6.69 4.30
N ARG A 51 4.26 -6.74 2.96
CA ARG A 51 5.03 -5.81 2.13
C ARG A 51 4.54 -4.37 2.29
N VAL A 52 3.22 -4.14 2.31
CA VAL A 52 2.62 -2.83 2.58
C VAL A 52 3.08 -2.29 3.94
N LEU A 53 2.95 -3.08 5.00
CA LEU A 53 3.34 -2.69 6.37
C LEU A 53 4.84 -2.38 6.46
N ALA A 54 5.70 -3.18 5.83
CA ALA A 54 7.13 -2.93 5.80
C ALA A 54 7.50 -1.61 5.10
N LEU A 55 6.82 -1.26 3.99
CA LEU A 55 7.05 0.02 3.31
C LEU A 55 6.55 1.21 4.11
N ILE A 56 5.44 1.06 4.85
CA ILE A 56 4.95 2.08 5.78
C ILE A 56 6.00 2.34 6.87
N ASP A 57 6.50 1.28 7.50
CA ASP A 57 7.47 1.40 8.60
C ASP A 57 8.78 2.05 8.12
N LEU A 58 9.26 1.69 6.92
CA LEU A 58 10.39 2.36 6.28
C LEU A 58 10.12 3.86 6.03
N THR A 59 8.91 4.20 5.57
CA THR A 59 8.51 5.60 5.30
C THR A 59 8.39 6.41 6.58
N ILE A 60 7.85 5.83 7.65
CA ILE A 60 7.80 6.46 8.98
C ILE A 60 9.20 6.74 9.49
N GLY A 61 10.12 5.78 9.33
CA GLY A 61 11.50 5.87 9.79
C GLY A 61 12.34 6.94 9.07
N CYS A 62 12.06 7.21 7.79
CA CYS A 62 12.79 8.24 7.03
C CYS A 62 12.05 9.58 6.88
N SER A 63 10.78 9.68 7.32
CA SER A 63 10.01 10.92 7.19
C SER A 63 10.43 11.99 8.21
N GLY A 64 10.97 13.10 7.70
CA GLY A 64 11.27 14.30 8.49
C GLY A 64 10.02 15.16 8.81
N ARG A 65 8.88 14.93 8.15
CA ARG A 65 7.67 15.77 8.29
C ARG A 65 6.72 15.20 9.35
N ARG A 66 6.72 15.81 10.54
CA ARG A 66 5.89 15.37 11.68
C ARG A 66 4.39 15.19 11.37
N PRO A 67 3.71 16.09 10.60
CA PRO A 67 2.30 15.90 10.28
C PRO A 67 2.04 14.66 9.41
N PHE A 68 2.78 14.51 8.30
CA PHE A 68 2.65 13.37 7.39
C PHE A 68 2.93 12.05 8.13
N ARG A 69 4.00 12.00 8.93
CA ARG A 69 4.33 10.81 9.72
C ARG A 69 3.19 10.38 10.65
N ARG A 70 2.50 11.33 11.27
CA ARG A 70 1.36 11.05 12.15
C ARG A 70 0.17 10.49 11.38
N GLU A 71 -0.16 11.09 10.24
CA GLU A 71 -1.27 10.59 9.42
C GLU A 71 -0.95 9.22 8.81
N LEU A 72 0.31 8.98 8.45
CA LEU A 72 0.75 7.66 7.97
C LEU A 72 0.72 6.60 9.08
N LEU A 73 1.05 6.96 10.33
CA LEU A 73 0.89 6.08 11.50
C LEU A 73 -0.59 5.71 11.73
N ARG A 74 -1.51 6.67 11.62
CA ARG A 74 -2.95 6.39 11.71
C ARG A 74 -3.42 5.52 10.54
N TRP A 75 -2.92 5.80 9.35
CA TRP A 75 -3.26 5.04 8.16
C TRP A 75 -2.78 3.59 8.25
N ARG A 76 -1.62 3.33 8.88
CA ARG A 76 -1.05 1.98 9.10
C ARG A 76 -2.02 1.01 9.76
N ASP A 77 -2.92 1.51 10.60
CA ASP A 77 -3.90 0.67 11.30
C ASP A 77 -4.92 0.05 10.32
N LEU A 78 -5.19 0.69 9.18
CA LEU A 78 -6.13 0.18 8.18
C LEU A 78 -5.61 -1.10 7.47
N PRO A 79 -4.42 -1.13 6.82
CA PRO A 79 -3.88 -2.36 6.27
C PRO A 79 -3.49 -3.38 7.34
N ALA A 80 -3.21 -2.95 8.58
CA ALA A 80 -2.97 -3.88 9.69
C ALA A 80 -4.25 -4.64 10.06
N ALA A 81 -5.41 -3.97 10.10
CA ALA A 81 -6.70 -4.65 10.29
C ALA A 81 -6.96 -5.65 9.15
N LEU A 82 -6.78 -5.23 7.90
CA LEU A 82 -6.96 -6.11 6.73
C LEU A 82 -6.04 -7.34 6.73
N TYR A 83 -4.83 -7.22 7.29
CA TYR A 83 -3.89 -8.33 7.44
C TYR A 83 -4.34 -9.39 8.47
N LEU A 84 -5.02 -8.94 9.53
CA LEU A 84 -5.51 -9.82 10.59
C LEU A 84 -6.79 -10.56 10.19
N GLU A 85 -7.57 -9.99 9.28
CA GLU A 85 -8.79 -10.60 8.78
C GLU A 85 -8.53 -11.88 7.99
N SER A 86 -9.35 -12.91 8.25
CA SER A 86 -9.26 -14.19 7.52
C SER A 86 -9.84 -14.09 6.11
N SER A 87 -10.78 -13.16 5.90
CA SER A 87 -11.41 -12.86 4.62
C SER A 87 -11.68 -11.35 4.51
N PRO A 88 -10.65 -10.53 4.24
CA PRO A 88 -10.81 -9.09 4.13
C PRO A 88 -11.74 -8.70 2.97
N GLU A 89 -12.64 -7.76 3.24
CA GLU A 89 -13.60 -7.24 2.27
C GLU A 89 -12.92 -6.31 1.25
N ALA A 90 -13.33 -6.41 -0.02
CA ALA A 90 -12.81 -5.55 -1.08
C ALA A 90 -13.10 -4.06 -0.81
N ALA A 91 -14.27 -3.76 -0.26
CA ALA A 91 -14.67 -2.39 0.06
C ALA A 91 -13.74 -1.74 1.10
N ASP A 92 -13.35 -2.46 2.14
CA ASP A 92 -12.45 -1.96 3.17
C ASP A 92 -11.03 -1.76 2.64
N HIS A 93 -10.55 -2.68 1.79
CA HIS A 93 -9.29 -2.52 1.06
C HIS A 93 -9.29 -1.24 0.21
N ASP A 94 -10.35 -1.08 -0.57
CA ASP A 94 -10.53 0.00 -1.52
C ASP A 94 -10.60 1.35 -0.77
N GLN A 95 -11.28 1.39 0.37
CA GLN A 95 -11.31 2.55 1.26
C GLN A 95 -9.94 2.86 1.84
N ALA A 96 -9.18 1.85 2.31
CA ALA A 96 -7.83 2.06 2.82
C ALA A 96 -6.89 2.63 1.74
N LEU A 97 -6.94 2.11 0.51
CA LEU A 97 -6.16 2.64 -0.62
C LEU A 97 -6.55 4.09 -0.94
N ARG A 98 -7.85 4.41 -0.95
CA ARG A 98 -8.31 5.79 -1.18
C ARG A 98 -7.74 6.76 -0.14
N VAL A 99 -7.77 6.40 1.15
CA VAL A 99 -7.20 7.25 2.21
C VAL A 99 -5.71 7.48 1.98
N LEU A 100 -4.93 6.46 1.62
CA LEU A 100 -3.50 6.60 1.32
C LEU A 100 -3.23 7.66 0.25
N LEU A 101 -3.97 7.60 -0.86
CA LEU A 101 -3.79 8.52 -1.99
C LEU A 101 -4.11 9.97 -1.62
N THR A 102 -4.98 10.21 -0.62
CA THR A 102 -5.24 11.56 -0.12
C THR A 102 -4.11 12.14 0.74
N LEU A 103 -3.17 11.32 1.21
CA LEU A 103 -2.04 11.79 2.05
C LEU A 103 -0.94 12.51 1.24
N SER A 104 -1.00 12.45 -0.09
CA SER A 104 -0.01 13.08 -0.98
C SER A 104 -0.69 13.76 -2.16
N THR A 105 -0.41 15.05 -2.34
CA THR A 105 -0.88 15.81 -3.50
C THR A 105 -0.38 15.22 -4.82
N GLU A 106 0.81 14.62 -4.83
CA GLU A 106 1.38 13.94 -6.01
C GLU A 106 0.64 12.63 -6.32
N ALA A 107 0.12 11.94 -5.30
CA ALA A 107 -0.63 10.71 -5.48
C ALA A 107 -2.13 10.95 -5.73
N TYR A 108 -2.66 12.13 -5.37
CA TYR A 108 -4.07 12.48 -5.49
C TYR A 108 -4.69 12.23 -6.89
N PRO A 109 -4.02 12.55 -8.02
CA PRO A 109 -4.57 12.27 -9.35
C PRO A 109 -4.82 10.78 -9.63
N GLN A 110 -4.16 9.86 -8.89
CA GLN A 110 -4.39 8.42 -9.02
C GLN A 110 -5.77 7.99 -8.52
N ILE A 111 -6.45 8.81 -7.69
CA ILE A 111 -7.81 8.52 -7.22
C ILE A 111 -8.76 8.43 -8.42
N GLU A 112 -8.63 9.33 -9.39
CA GLU A 112 -9.47 9.29 -10.59
C GLU A 112 -9.21 8.03 -11.40
N LEU A 113 -7.95 7.72 -11.71
CA LEU A 113 -7.58 6.50 -12.45
C LEU A 113 -8.10 5.23 -11.76
N TRP A 114 -7.97 5.16 -10.44
CA TRP A 114 -8.44 4.02 -9.66
C TRP A 114 -9.97 3.90 -9.65
N LEU A 115 -10.72 5.00 -9.50
CA LEU A 115 -12.19 5.02 -9.55
C LEU A 115 -12.72 4.50 -10.90
N HIS A 116 -12.04 4.80 -12.01
CA HIS A 116 -12.44 4.28 -13.33
C HIS A 116 -12.20 2.76 -13.45
N SER A 117 -11.12 2.25 -12.84
CA SER A 117 -10.79 0.81 -12.86
C SER A 117 -11.57 -0.05 -11.87
N SER A 118 -12.14 0.57 -10.83
CA SER A 118 -12.90 -0.11 -9.75
C SER A 118 -14.41 -0.15 -10.00
N ARG A 119 -14.85 0.48 -11.10
CA ARG A 119 -16.03 0.17 -11.91
C ARG A 119 -16.38 -1.33 -11.95
N PRO A 120 -17.38 -1.92 -11.23
CA PRO A 120 -17.87 -3.20 -11.70
C PRO A 120 -18.33 -3.00 -13.15
N CYS A 121 -17.76 -3.76 -14.08
CA CYS A 121 -18.23 -3.78 -15.46
C CYS A 121 -19.72 -4.13 -15.36
N ALA A 122 -20.61 -3.20 -15.71
CA ALA A 122 -22.03 -3.50 -15.79
C ALA A 122 -22.17 -4.64 -16.80
N VAL A 123 -22.51 -5.82 -16.31
CA VAL A 123 -22.86 -6.96 -17.15
C VAL A 123 -24.24 -6.63 -17.71
N SER A 124 -24.27 -6.26 -18.99
CA SER A 124 -25.49 -6.22 -19.81
C SER A 124 -25.85 -7.63 -20.26
#